data_AF-A0A2I0D128-F1
#
_entry.id   AF-A0A2I0D128-F1
#
_cell.length_a   1.000
_cell.length_b   1.000
_cell.length_c   1.000
_cell.angle_alpha   90.00
_cell.angle_beta   90.00
_cell.angle_gamma   90.00
#
_symmetry.space_group_name_H-M   'P 1'
#
loop_
_entity.id
_entity.type
_entity.pdbx_description
1 polymer ?
#
loop_
_entity_poly.entity_id
_entity_poly.type
_entity_poly.pdbx_seq_one_letter_code
_entity_poly.pdbx_strand_id
1 'polypeptide(L)'
;MQKEAAVPGWGENTRREMNMYGITTVPLEARILYRKGLDLSDQQKDEAAVRYLRQAIIIAPRFFGAYQALGICLSRLGREQDAADCRYRLAAMAAAPAPGRAQAGA
;
A
#
# COMPACT_ATOMS: atom_id res chain seq x y z
N MET A 1 16.78 18.95 -7.43
CA MET A 1 16.53 18.08 -8.60
C MET A 1 16.99 16.67 -8.25
N GLN A 2 16.12 15.85 -7.68
CA GLN A 2 16.42 14.44 -7.40
C GLN A 2 16.19 13.66 -8.70
N LYS A 3 17.27 13.12 -9.25
CA LYS A 3 17.30 12.35 -10.49
C LYS A 3 16.91 10.92 -10.12
N GLU A 4 15.63 10.59 -10.32
CA GLU A 4 15.15 9.21 -10.31
C GLU A 4 15.84 8.48 -11.47
N ALA A 5 16.77 7.59 -11.11
CA ALA A 5 17.45 6.71 -12.04
C ALA A 5 16.41 5.79 -12.68
N ALA A 6 15.99 6.14 -13.89
CA ALA A 6 15.09 5.35 -14.70
C ALA A 6 15.75 4.01 -15.03
N VAL A 7 15.14 2.92 -14.56
CA VAL A 7 15.47 1.56 -14.99
C VAL A 7 15.04 1.44 -16.46
N PRO A 8 15.93 1.08 -17.41
CA PRO A 8 15.61 1.07 -18.83
C PRO A 8 14.59 -0.05 -19.12
N GLY A 9 13.39 0.33 -19.58
CA GLY A 9 12.32 -0.61 -19.96
C GLY A 9 10.89 -0.17 -19.60
N TRP A 10 10.73 0.88 -18.78
CA TRP A 10 9.43 1.31 -18.29
C TRP A 10 9.00 2.62 -18.99
N GLY A 11 8.31 2.48 -20.12
CA GLY A 11 7.75 3.60 -20.92
C GLY A 11 6.57 4.29 -20.23
N GLU A 12 6.01 5.33 -20.85
CA GLU A 12 4.93 6.20 -20.31
C GLU A 12 3.72 5.46 -19.71
N ASN A 13 3.48 4.20 -20.11
CA ASN A 13 2.47 3.32 -19.51
C ASN A 13 2.74 3.04 -18.02
N THR A 14 4.01 2.99 -17.63
CA THR A 14 4.44 2.71 -16.26
C THR A 14 4.03 3.80 -15.30
N ARG A 15 4.00 5.07 -15.71
CA ARG A 15 3.51 6.13 -14.82
C ARG A 15 2.02 5.94 -14.52
N ARG A 16 1.24 5.50 -15.50
CA ARG A 16 -0.19 5.17 -15.34
C ARG A 16 -0.40 3.94 -14.47
N GLU A 17 0.40 2.89 -14.68
CA GLU A 17 0.37 1.67 -13.88
C GLU A 17 0.85 1.92 -12.45
N MET A 18 1.98 2.62 -12.26
CA MET A 18 2.46 3.04 -10.94
C MET A 18 1.44 3.95 -10.23
N ASN A 19 0.73 4.82 -10.97
CA ASN A 19 -0.35 5.63 -10.42
C ASN A 19 -1.58 4.80 -10.05
N MET A 20 -1.86 3.74 -10.81
CA MET A 20 -2.91 2.75 -10.52
C MET A 20 -2.57 1.93 -9.27
N TYR A 21 -1.30 1.56 -9.09
CA TYR A 21 -0.75 0.96 -7.87
C TYR A 21 -0.51 1.98 -6.74
N GLY A 22 -0.87 3.24 -6.95
CA GLY A 22 -0.73 4.34 -5.98
C GLY A 22 0.71 4.80 -5.72
N ILE A 23 1.73 4.16 -6.32
CA ILE A 23 3.16 4.35 -6.04
C ILE A 23 3.62 5.77 -6.36
N THR A 24 3.09 6.41 -7.42
CA THR A 24 3.47 7.79 -7.82
C THR A 24 2.71 8.89 -7.11
N THR A 25 1.59 8.59 -6.44
CA THR A 25 0.78 9.56 -5.69
C THR A 25 0.87 9.40 -4.18
N VAL A 26 1.59 8.40 -3.66
CA VAL A 26 1.82 8.27 -2.22
C VAL A 26 2.56 9.51 -1.71
N PRO A 27 1.97 10.29 -0.78
CA PRO A 27 2.65 11.41 -0.15
C PRO A 27 3.95 10.94 0.51
N LEU A 28 4.98 11.78 0.46
CA LEU A 28 6.28 11.47 1.07
C LEU A 28 6.12 11.07 2.55
N GLU A 29 5.22 11.74 3.26
CA GLU A 29 4.88 11.45 4.65
C GLU A 29 4.47 9.99 4.87
N ALA A 30 3.57 9.47 4.02
CA ALA A 30 3.12 8.09 4.09
C ALA A 30 4.26 7.10 3.77
N ARG A 31 5.16 7.45 2.84
CA ARG A 31 6.36 6.63 2.54
C ARG A 31 7.33 6.57 3.71
N ILE A 32 7.53 7.69 4.41
CA ILE A 32 8.40 7.76 5.60
C ILE A 32 7.83 6.91 6.72
N LEU A 33 6.53 7.04 7.01
CA LEU A 33 5.85 6.23 8.01
C LEU A 33 5.89 4.73 7.68
N TYR A 34 5.71 4.37 6.41
CA TYR A 34 5.84 2.99 5.95
C TYR A 34 7.25 2.43 6.18
N ARG A 35 8.30 3.18 5.80
CA ARG A 35 9.69 2.78 6.05
C ARG A 35 9.97 2.60 7.54
N LYS A 36 9.46 3.51 8.38
CA LYS A 36 9.59 3.42 9.84
C LYS A 36 8.87 2.19 10.40
N GLY A 37 7.69 1.87 9.86
CA GLY A 37 6.97 0.64 10.19
C GLY A 37 7.75 -0.62 9.84
N LEU A 38 8.37 -0.68 8.66
CA LEU A 38 9.21 -1.81 8.26
C LEU A 38 10.43 -1.99 9.16
N ASP A 39 11.15 -0.90 9.45
CA ASP A 39 12.31 -0.90 10.35
C ASP A 39 11.95 -1.42 11.75
N LEU A 40 10.79 -1.02 12.27
CA LEU A 40 10.30 -1.53 13.56
C LEU A 40 9.89 -3.00 13.50
N SER A 41 9.31 -3.47 12.39
CA SER A 41 8.97 -4.88 12.21
C SER A 41 10.23 -5.76 12.10
N ASP A 42 11.29 -5.25 11.48
CA ASP A 42 12.62 -5.89 11.46
C ASP A 42 13.19 -6.04 12.88
N GLN A 43 13.01 -5.01 13.71
CA GLN A 43 13.34 -5.05 15.14
C GLN A 43 12.37 -5.91 16.00
N GLN A 44 11.47 -6.69 15.38
CA GLN A 44 10.39 -7.46 16.04
C GLN A 44 9.44 -6.62 16.90
N LYS A 45 9.42 -5.29 16.72
CA LYS A 45 8.49 -4.37 17.38
C LYS A 45 7.22 -4.23 16.54
N ASP A 46 6.58 -5.36 16.26
CA ASP A 46 5.44 -5.42 15.34
C ASP A 46 4.25 -4.56 15.81
N GLU A 47 4.03 -4.40 17.13
CA GLU A 47 3.01 -3.48 17.67
C GLU A 47 3.27 -2.02 17.30
N ALA A 48 4.53 -1.57 17.41
CA ALA A 48 4.90 -0.21 17.04
C ALA A 48 4.80 -0.03 15.52
N ALA A 49 5.25 -1.03 14.75
CA ALA A 49 5.14 -1.04 13.30
C ALA A 49 3.68 -0.87 12.83
N VAL A 50 2.75 -1.60 13.42
CA VAL A 50 1.30 -1.50 13.15
C VAL A 50 0.81 -0.05 13.29
N ARG A 51 1.24 0.69 14.33
CA ARG A 51 0.82 2.08 14.55
C ARG A 51 1.28 3.00 13.42
N TYR A 52 2.55 2.90 13.02
CA TYR A 52 3.09 3.72 11.91
C TYR A 52 2.48 3.34 10.56
N LEU A 53 2.25 2.05 10.31
CA LEU A 53 1.61 1.56 9.08
C LEU A 53 0.15 2.01 8.99
N ARG A 54 -0.59 2.02 10.10
CA ARG A 54 -1.94 2.60 10.16
C ARG A 54 -1.94 4.09 9.83
N GLN A 55 -0.97 4.86 10.33
CA GLN A 55 -0.83 6.28 9.97
C GLN A 55 -0.52 6.46 8.48
N ALA A 56 0.35 5.63 7.91
CA ALA A 56 0.64 5.66 6.47
C ALA A 56 -0.63 5.42 5.63
N ILE A 57 -1.50 4.52 6.06
CA ILE A 57 -2.79 4.23 5.41
C ILE A 57 -3.80 5.37 5.57
N ILE A 58 -3.80 6.08 6.71
CA ILE A 58 -4.68 7.25 6.90
C ILE A 58 -4.31 8.36 5.91
N ILE A 59 -3.00 8.60 5.72
CA ILE A 59 -2.50 9.61 4.78
C ILE A 59 -2.68 9.15 3.33
N ALA A 60 -2.42 7.88 3.07
CA ALA A 60 -2.50 7.27 1.74
C ALA A 60 -3.39 6.02 1.80
N PRO A 61 -4.72 6.18 1.71
CA PRO A 61 -5.65 5.06 1.80
C PRO A 61 -5.53 4.08 0.65
N ARG A 62 -4.86 4.44 -0.45
CA ARG A 62 -4.57 3.54 -1.58
C ARG A 62 -3.14 3.00 -1.57
N PHE A 63 -2.45 3.06 -0.42
CA PHE A 63 -1.07 2.58 -0.33
C PHE A 63 -1.01 1.08 -0.10
N PHE A 64 -0.98 0.34 -1.21
CA PHE A 64 -0.91 -1.13 -1.23
C PHE A 64 0.21 -1.70 -0.34
N GLY A 65 1.41 -1.10 -0.42
CA GLY A 65 2.56 -1.54 0.37
C GLY A 65 2.33 -1.45 1.88
N ALA A 66 1.68 -0.40 2.36
CA ALA A 66 1.38 -0.22 3.79
C ALA A 66 0.34 -1.23 4.29
N TYR A 67 -0.70 -1.52 3.50
CA TYR A 67 -1.68 -2.57 3.83
C TYR A 67 -1.05 -3.96 3.89
N GLN A 68 -0.17 -4.28 2.94
CA GLN A 68 0.52 -5.57 2.91
C GLN A 68 1.43 -5.73 4.14
N ALA A 69 2.26 -4.73 4.44
CA ALA A 69 3.13 -4.76 5.62
C ALA A 69 2.33 -4.81 6.92
N LEU A 70 1.20 -4.09 6.98
CA LEU A 70 0.30 -4.11 8.14
C LEU A 70 -0.26 -5.51 8.38
N GLY A 71 -0.73 -6.19 7.31
CA GLY A 71 -1.24 -7.55 7.38
C GLY A 71 -0.19 -8.56 7.86
N ILE A 72 1.08 -8.41 7.44
CA ILE A 72 2.19 -9.25 7.91
C ILE A 72 2.46 -9.01 9.40
N CYS A 73 2.56 -7.75 9.83
CA CYS A 73 2.79 -7.41 11.24
C CYS A 73 1.66 -7.92 12.14
N LEU A 74 0.41 -7.78 11.70
CA LEU A 74 -0.75 -8.27 12.46
C LEU A 74 -0.77 -9.80 12.58
N SER A 75 -0.40 -10.51 11.51
CA SER A 75 -0.27 -11.98 11.53
C SER A 75 0.82 -12.43 12.50
N ARG A 76 1.97 -11.73 12.53
CA ARG A 76 3.05 -11.99 13.50
C ARG A 76 2.62 -11.76 14.95
N LEU A 77 1.74 -10.79 15.19
CA LEU A 77 1.13 -10.53 16.49
C LEU A 77 -0.01 -11.50 16.86
N GLY A 78 -0.34 -12.48 16.01
CA GLY A 78 -1.46 -13.40 16.21
C GLY A 78 -2.83 -12.77 16.01
N ARG A 79 -2.89 -11.53 15.49
CA ARG A 79 -4.14 -10.79 15.22
C ARG A 79 -4.67 -11.11 13.83
N GLU A 80 -4.99 -12.38 13.60
CA GLU A 80 -5.43 -12.88 12.29
C GLU A 80 -6.72 -12.21 11.79
N GLN A 81 -7.64 -11.83 12.69
CA GLN A 81 -8.86 -11.11 12.31
C GLN A 81 -8.56 -9.73 11.70
N ASP A 82 -7.68 -8.95 12.32
CA ASP A 82 -7.26 -7.65 11.78
C ASP A 82 -6.45 -7.82 10.47
N ALA A 83 -5.63 -8.87 10.38
CA ALA A 83 -4.87 -9.16 9.16
C ALA A 83 -5.80 -9.52 7.99
N ALA A 84 -6.86 -10.29 8.26
CA ALA A 84 -7.90 -10.61 7.29
C ALA A 84 -8.66 -9.37 6.81
N ASP A 85 -9.03 -8.45 7.71
CA ASP A 85 -9.63 -7.15 7.33
C ASP A 85 -8.70 -6.36 6.41
N CYS A 86 -7.39 -6.33 6.71
CA CYS A 86 -6.42 -5.65 5.86
C CYS A 86 -6.32 -6.27 4.46
N ARG A 87 -6.30 -7.60 4.35
CA ARG A 87 -6.30 -8.30 3.06
C ARG A 87 -7.60 -8.08 2.30
N TYR A 88 -8.74 -8.08 2.99
CA TYR A 88 -10.05 -7.82 2.38
C TYR A 88 -10.10 -6.40 1.79
N ARG A 89 -9.64 -5.39 2.54
CA ARG A 89 -9.55 -4.00 2.06
C ARG A 89 -8.59 -3.87 0.88
N LEU A 90 -7.44 -4.55 0.93
CA LEU A 90 -6.49 -4.57 -0.18
C LEU A 90 -7.10 -5.19 -1.44
N ALA A 91 -7.79 -6.32 -1.28
CA ALA A 91 -8.52 -6.99 -2.36
C ALA A 91 -9.65 -6.11 -2.90
N ALA A 92 -10.40 -5.42 -2.06
CA ALA A 92 -11.44 -4.47 -2.48
C ALA A 92 -10.85 -3.28 -3.28
N MET A 93 -9.66 -2.80 -2.92
CA MET A 93 -8.97 -1.75 -3.69
C MET A 93 -8.46 -2.24 -5.04
N ALA A 94 -8.02 -3.50 -5.13
CA ALA A 94 -7.59 -4.12 -6.38
C ALA A 94 -8.79 -4.54 -7.26
N ALA A 95 -9.88 -4.98 -6.64
CA ALA A 95 -11.10 -5.44 -7.28
C ALA A 95 -12.06 -4.29 -7.61
N ALA A 96 -11.82 -3.07 -7.14
CA ALA A 96 -12.54 -1.90 -7.60
C ALA A 96 -12.38 -1.81 -9.12
N PRO A 97 -13.43 -2.13 -9.90
CA PRO A 97 -13.33 -2.00 -11.34
C PRO A 97 -13.11 -0.50 -11.60
N ALA A 98 -12.22 -0.17 -12.55
CA ALA A 98 -12.23 1.17 -13.12
C ALA A 98 -13.70 1.54 -13.42
N PRO A 99 -14.22 2.70 -12.97
CA PRO A 99 -15.56 3.13 -13.35
C PRO A 99 -15.55 3.33 -14.87
N GLY A 100 -15.96 2.31 -15.61
CA GLY A 100 -15.77 2.23 -17.06
C GLY A 100 -16.27 0.95 -17.73
N ARG A 101 -16.78 -0.04 -16.99
CA ARG A 101 -17.56 -1.15 -17.56
C ARG A 101 -18.80 -1.45 -16.73
N ALA A 102 -19.55 -0.40 -16.43
CA ALA A 102 -20.98 -0.52 -16.17
C ALA A 102 -21.68 0.13 -17.37
N GLN A 103 -21.93 -0.65 -18.42
CA GLN A 103 -23.09 -0.55 -19.32
C GLN A 103 -22.93 -1.48 -20.53
N ALA A 104 -23.77 -2.51 -20.55
CA ALA A 104 -24.45 -3.16 -21.69
C ALA A 104 -24.92 -4.52 -21.13
N GLY A 105 -26.17 -4.72 -20.69
CA GLY A 105 -27.36 -3.99 -21.08
C GLY A 105 -27.78 -4.37 -22.49
N ALA A 106 -28.02 -5.65 -22.76
CA ALA A 106 -29.03 -6.21 -23.68
C ALA A 106 -28.92 -7.74 -23.66
#